data_AF-A0ABD0JDE4-F1
#
_entry.id   AF-A0ABD0JDE4-F1
#
_cell.length_a   1.000
_cell.length_b   1.000
_cell.length_c   1.000
_cell.angle_alpha   90.00
_cell.angle_beta   90.00
_cell.angle_gamma   90.00
#
_symmetry.space_group_name_H-M   'P 1'
#
loop_
_entity.id
_entity.type
_entity.pdbx_description
1 polymer ?
#
loop_
_entity_poly.entity_id
_entity_poly.type
_entity_poly.pdbx_seq_one_letter_code
_entity_poly.pdbx_strand_id
1 'polypeptide(L)'
;MNKASDESFFQFGERLQKTLHLWIESSGRSLDECILQEQLVEIASPELKVKIIDRNPASFKEAVQIAEAHADSRRYLREEKASSTKNGPSVSAMAPPATSNPDSDSPTKATETSVTGAQPRLCYYCHEPGHLVKACPKKKQANTGS
;
A
#
# COMPACT_ATOMS: atom_id res chain seq x y z
N MET A 1 5.24 11.62 -27.33
CA MET A 1 5.12 12.47 -28.53
C MET A 1 6.31 12.18 -29.42
N ASN A 2 6.10 11.79 -30.67
CA ASN A 2 7.19 11.44 -31.59
C ASN A 2 7.45 12.59 -32.58
N LYS A 3 8.68 12.69 -33.08
CA LYS A 3 9.05 13.62 -34.15
C LYS A 3 8.48 13.12 -35.48
N ALA A 4 7.94 14.02 -36.30
CA ALA A 4 7.50 13.68 -37.66
C ALA A 4 8.71 13.52 -38.61
N SER A 5 8.57 12.70 -39.66
CA SER A 5 9.70 12.39 -40.57
C SER A 5 10.20 13.61 -41.35
N ASP A 6 9.32 14.57 -41.62
CA ASP A 6 9.52 15.79 -42.39
C ASP A 6 9.84 17.04 -41.54
N GLU A 7 9.66 16.96 -40.22
CA GLU A 7 9.92 18.04 -39.26
C GLU A 7 11.43 18.20 -38.98
N SER A 8 11.97 19.40 -38.87
CA SER A 8 13.37 19.57 -38.42
C SER A 8 13.50 19.33 -36.90
N PHE A 9 14.69 18.98 -36.40
CA PHE A 9 14.89 18.87 -34.94
C PHE A 9 14.63 20.18 -34.19
N PHE A 10 14.88 21.32 -34.83
CA PHE A 10 14.57 22.63 -34.28
C PHE A 10 13.04 22.81 -34.12
N GLN A 11 12.26 22.53 -35.17
CA GLN A 11 10.80 22.58 -35.11
C GLN A 11 10.23 21.60 -34.09
N PHE A 12 10.81 20.40 -34.00
CA PHE A 12 10.44 19.42 -32.99
C PHE A 12 10.72 19.91 -31.57
N GLY A 13 11.87 20.54 -31.34
CA GLY A 13 12.23 21.15 -30.06
C GLY A 13 11.26 22.26 -29.65
N GLU A 14 10.96 23.18 -30.56
CA GLU A 14 9.96 24.25 -30.35
C GLU A 14 8.59 23.68 -29.99
N ARG A 15 8.15 22.64 -30.70
CA ARG A 15 6.89 21.96 -30.43
C ARG A 15 6.89 21.28 -29.05
N LEU A 16 7.98 20.60 -28.71
CA LEU A 16 8.13 19.93 -27.42
C LEU A 16 8.07 20.95 -26.27
N GLN A 17 8.80 22.06 -26.39
CA GLN A 17 8.80 23.14 -25.40
C GLN A 17 7.42 23.78 -25.25
N LYS A 18 6.76 24.10 -26.38
CA LYS A 18 5.40 24.66 -26.36
C LYS A 18 4.40 23.69 -25.72
N THR A 19 4.48 22.40 -26.03
CA THR A 19 3.61 21.40 -25.42
C THR A 19 3.86 21.28 -23.91
N LEU A 20 5.12 21.32 -23.47
CA LEU A 20 5.45 21.31 -22.05
C LEU A 20 4.86 22.53 -21.33
N HIS A 21 5.05 23.74 -21.86
CA HIS A 21 4.51 24.96 -21.27
C HIS A 21 2.98 24.91 -21.17
N LEU A 22 2.28 24.51 -22.23
CA LEU A 22 0.82 24.38 -22.21
C LEU A 22 0.35 23.33 -21.18
N TRP A 23 1.09 22.23 -21.02
CA TRP A 23 0.78 21.23 -20.01
C TRP A 23 0.95 21.79 -18.59
N ILE A 24 2.06 22.50 -18.31
CA ILE A 24 2.31 23.16 -17.02
C ILE A 24 1.19 24.17 -16.73
N GLU A 25 0.87 25.06 -17.69
CA GLU A 25 -0.22 26.05 -17.54
C GLU A 25 -1.57 25.38 -17.26
N SER A 26 -1.90 24.29 -17.96
CA SER A 26 -3.14 23.55 -17.75
C SER A 26 -3.22 22.89 -16.37
N SER A 27 -2.08 22.58 -15.77
CA SER A 27 -1.98 21.95 -14.46
C SER A 27 -2.20 22.92 -13.30
N GLY A 28 -2.17 24.23 -13.57
CA GLY A 28 -2.29 25.30 -12.56
C GLY A 28 -1.13 25.39 -11.57
N ARG A 29 -0.02 24.69 -11.85
CA ARG A 29 1.13 24.53 -10.95
C ARG A 29 2.44 24.85 -11.66
N SER A 30 3.49 25.04 -10.88
CA SER A 30 4.87 25.19 -11.40
C SER A 30 5.45 23.82 -11.83
N LEU A 31 6.50 23.84 -12.67
CA LEU A 31 7.13 22.60 -13.16
C LEU A 31 7.68 21.74 -12.01
N ASP A 32 8.30 22.37 -11.02
CA ASP A 32 8.82 21.70 -9.84
C ASP A 32 7.69 21.06 -9.01
N GLU A 33 6.57 21.76 -8.81
CA GLU A 33 5.40 21.15 -8.14
C GLU A 33 4.79 19.99 -8.91
N CYS A 34 4.73 20.08 -10.24
CA CYS A 34 4.28 18.98 -11.09
C CYS A 34 5.13 17.72 -10.90
N ILE A 35 6.46 17.87 -10.96
CA ILE A 35 7.41 16.78 -10.81
C ILE A 35 7.34 16.20 -9.39
N LEU A 36 7.33 17.05 -8.36
CA LEU A 36 7.25 16.60 -6.98
C LEU A 36 5.96 15.83 -6.69
N GLN A 37 4.82 16.29 -7.24
CA GLN A 37 3.55 15.58 -7.09
C GLN A 37 3.55 14.25 -7.83
N GLU A 38 4.12 14.17 -9.03
CA GLU A 38 4.28 12.92 -9.77
C GLU A 38 5.09 11.90 -8.95
N GLN A 39 6.24 12.33 -8.42
CA GLN A 39 7.08 11.47 -7.59
C GLN A 39 6.39 11.03 -6.29
N LEU A 40 5.66 11.94 -5.62
CA LEU A 40 4.88 11.61 -4.42
C LEU A 40 3.82 10.55 -4.72
N VAL A 41 3.10 10.71 -5.82
CA VAL A 41 2.08 9.75 -6.26
C VAL A 41 2.72 8.41 -6.58
N GLU A 42 3.91 8.39 -7.20
CA GLU A 42 4.57 7.15 -7.60
C GLU A 42 5.08 6.31 -6.42
N ILE A 43 5.60 6.96 -5.37
CA ILE A 43 6.06 6.26 -4.16
C ILE A 43 4.92 5.94 -3.17
N ALA A 44 3.72 6.51 -3.37
CA ALA A 44 2.60 6.34 -2.47
C ALA A 44 2.04 4.90 -2.52
N SER A 45 1.57 4.40 -1.37
CA SER A 45 0.79 3.15 -1.32
C SER A 45 -0.47 3.25 -2.21
N PRO A 46 -0.99 2.15 -2.78
CA PRO A 46 -2.13 2.18 -3.71
C PRO A 46 -3.35 2.96 -3.19
N GLU A 47 -3.69 2.78 -1.92
CA GLU A 47 -4.81 3.48 -1.25
C GLU A 47 -4.58 5.00 -1.17
N LEU A 48 -3.34 5.42 -0.96
CA LEU A 48 -2.97 6.83 -0.90
C LEU A 48 -2.91 7.45 -2.30
N LYS A 49 -2.38 6.72 -3.30
CA LYS A 49 -2.37 7.14 -4.71
C LYS A 49 -3.78 7.47 -5.18
N VAL A 50 -4.75 6.57 -4.94
CA VAL A 50 -6.17 6.82 -5.26
C VAL A 50 -6.70 8.08 -4.56
N LYS A 51 -6.45 8.22 -3.25
CA LYS A 51 -6.90 9.40 -2.49
C LYS A 51 -6.34 10.71 -3.02
N ILE A 52 -5.06 10.74 -3.38
CA ILE A 52 -4.42 11.95 -3.93
C ILE A 52 -5.00 12.27 -5.30
N ILE A 53 -5.20 11.26 -6.17
CA ILE A 53 -5.80 11.45 -7.51
C ILE A 53 -7.24 11.95 -7.41
N ASP A 54 -8.09 11.32 -6.58
CA ASP A 54 -9.50 11.67 -6.42
C ASP A 54 -9.71 13.09 -5.89
N ARG A 55 -8.80 13.55 -5.00
CA ARG A 55 -8.85 14.90 -4.44
C ARG A 55 -8.33 15.96 -5.39
N ASN A 56 -7.58 15.58 -6.43
CA ASN A 56 -6.98 16.47 -7.42
C ASN A 56 -6.41 17.77 -6.81
N PRO A 57 -5.39 17.68 -5.94
CA PRO A 57 -4.88 18.83 -5.19
C PRO A 57 -4.37 19.92 -6.12
N ALA A 58 -4.67 21.18 -5.77
CA ALA A 58 -4.29 22.35 -6.55
C ALA A 58 -2.83 22.75 -6.37
N SER A 59 -2.16 22.23 -5.34
CA SER A 59 -0.75 22.50 -5.04
C SER A 59 -0.04 21.28 -4.47
N PHE A 60 1.29 21.27 -4.55
CA PHE A 60 2.08 20.18 -3.94
C PHE A 60 1.87 20.12 -2.41
N LYS A 61 1.75 21.28 -1.75
CA LYS A 61 1.48 21.37 -0.32
C LYS A 61 0.18 20.65 0.08
N GLU A 62 -0.88 20.83 -0.70
CA GLU A 62 -2.16 20.17 -0.45
C GLU A 62 -2.03 18.64 -0.63
N ALA A 63 -1.28 18.19 -1.65
CA ALA A 63 -1.00 16.76 -1.84
C ALA A 63 -0.28 16.14 -0.63
N VAL A 64 0.69 16.87 -0.05
CA VAL A 64 1.39 16.44 1.18
C VAL A 64 0.44 16.38 2.37
N GLN A 65 -0.43 17.37 2.55
CA GLN A 65 -1.41 17.37 3.64
C GLN A 65 -2.36 16.16 3.57
N ILE A 66 -2.77 15.75 2.35
CA ILE A 66 -3.56 14.53 2.15
C ILE A 66 -2.76 13.29 2.58
N ALA A 67 -1.46 13.24 2.25
CA ALA A 67 -0.59 12.14 2.64
C ALA A 67 -0.35 12.07 4.16
N GLU A 68 -0.17 13.21 4.82
CA GLU A 68 -0.04 13.31 6.28
C GLU A 68 -1.30 12.83 7.00
N ALA A 69 -2.47 13.35 6.60
CA ALA A 69 -3.75 12.92 7.17
C ALA A 69 -3.98 11.41 7.03
N HIS A 70 -3.52 10.82 5.92
CA HIS A 70 -3.54 9.38 5.72
C HIS A 70 -2.60 8.63 6.67
N ALA A 71 -1.39 9.13 6.87
CA ALA A 71 -0.42 8.55 7.78
C ALA A 71 -0.90 8.60 9.24
N ASP A 72 -1.46 9.74 9.67
CA ASP A 72 -1.98 9.94 11.03
C ASP A 72 -3.17 9.03 11.32
N SER A 73 -4.09 8.88 10.37
CA SER A 73 -5.20 7.92 10.50
C SER A 73 -4.69 6.49 10.73
N ARG A 74 -3.63 6.08 10.01
CA ARG A 74 -3.02 4.76 10.22
C ARG A 74 -2.23 4.65 11.52
N ARG A 75 -1.64 5.76 11.99
CA ARG A 75 -0.94 5.82 13.28
C ARG A 75 -1.93 5.68 14.43
N TYR A 76 -3.03 6.44 14.41
CA TYR A 76 -4.11 6.33 15.41
C TYR A 76 -4.65 4.90 15.52
N LEU A 77 -4.99 4.27 14.39
CA LEU A 77 -5.47 2.88 14.38
C LEU A 77 -4.44 1.87 14.90
N ARG A 78 -3.14 2.16 14.73
CA ARG A 78 -2.05 1.34 15.28
C ARG A 78 -1.93 1.53 16.80
N GLU A 79 -2.04 2.76 17.27
CA GLU A 79 -1.94 3.12 18.69
C GLU A 79 -3.15 2.63 19.50
N GLU A 80 -4.38 2.78 19.01
CA GLU A 80 -5.57 2.23 19.67
C GLU A 80 -5.51 0.72 19.83
N LYS A 81 -5.10 0.00 18.78
CA LYS A 81 -4.90 -1.45 18.86
C LYS A 81 -3.81 -1.84 19.85
N ALA A 82 -2.77 -1.02 19.99
CA ALA A 82 -1.69 -1.23 20.96
C ALA A 82 -2.11 -0.89 22.41
N SER A 83 -3.09 -0.01 22.59
CA SER A 83 -3.65 0.35 23.90
C SER A 83 -4.71 -0.66 24.35
N SER A 84 -5.52 -1.18 23.42
CA SER A 84 -6.56 -2.19 23.71
C SER A 84 -5.98 -3.55 24.12
N THR A 85 -4.70 -3.80 23.89
CA THR A 85 -4.00 -5.02 24.34
C THR A 85 -3.51 -4.96 25.79
N LYS A 86 -3.71 -3.85 26.52
CA LYS A 86 -3.20 -3.67 27.89
C LYS A 86 -4.23 -3.78 29.01
N ASN A 87 -5.53 -3.80 28.69
CA ASN A 87 -6.60 -3.98 29.67
C ASN A 87 -7.62 -5.02 29.18
N GLY A 88 -7.23 -6.30 29.20
CA GLY A 88 -8.21 -7.38 29.19
C GLY A 88 -8.69 -7.61 30.62
N PRO A 89 -10.00 -7.59 30.93
CA PRO A 89 -10.48 -8.07 32.21
C PRO A 89 -10.21 -9.58 32.28
N SER A 90 -9.46 -10.00 33.30
CA SER A 90 -9.34 -11.40 33.68
C SER A 90 -10.68 -11.86 34.23
N VAL A 91 -11.54 -12.40 33.37
CA VAL A 91 -12.71 -13.16 33.80
C VAL A 91 -12.41 -14.64 33.60
N SER A 92 -12.04 -15.28 34.70
CA SER A 92 -11.95 -16.73 34.82
C SER A 92 -13.27 -17.39 34.43
N ALA A 93 -13.15 -18.39 33.55
CA ALA A 93 -13.92 -19.63 33.48
C ALA A 93 -15.38 -19.63 33.97
N MET A 94 -16.31 -19.79 33.02
CA MET A 94 -17.44 -20.70 33.22
C MET A 94 -17.77 -21.39 31.90
N ALA A 95 -17.59 -22.71 31.91
CA ALA A 95 -17.83 -23.62 30.78
C ALA A 95 -19.34 -23.89 30.60
N PRO A 96 -19.83 -24.14 29.37
CA PRO A 96 -21.08 -24.87 29.15
C PRO A 96 -20.84 -26.41 29.21
N PRO A 97 -21.83 -27.21 29.64
CA PRO A 97 -21.64 -28.63 29.89
C PRO A 97 -21.66 -29.46 28.59
N ALA A 98 -20.91 -30.56 28.64
CA ALA A 98 -20.70 -31.55 27.58
C ALA A 98 -21.92 -32.45 27.36
N THR A 99 -22.10 -32.89 26.10
CA THR A 99 -22.71 -34.19 25.77
C THR A 99 -21.96 -34.85 24.59
N SER A 100 -21.03 -35.74 24.98
CA SER A 100 -20.69 -37.08 24.42
C SER A 100 -20.60 -37.35 22.90
N ASN A 101 -19.34 -37.53 22.45
CA ASN A 101 -18.69 -38.72 21.80
C ASN A 101 -19.22 -39.31 20.46
N PRO A 102 -18.42 -40.16 19.74
CA PRO A 102 -16.96 -40.27 19.50
C PRO A 102 -16.65 -40.28 17.96
N ASP A 103 -15.43 -40.22 17.42
CA ASP A 103 -14.52 -41.36 17.21
C ASP A 103 -13.26 -40.90 16.45
N SER A 104 -12.14 -41.53 16.84
CA SER A 104 -10.93 -41.89 16.09
C SER A 104 -10.31 -40.99 15.00
N ASP A 105 -9.04 -40.70 15.28
CA ASP A 105 -7.85 -40.83 14.42
C ASP A 105 -7.13 -39.52 14.05
N SER A 106 -5.91 -39.39 14.59
CA SER A 106 -4.91 -38.40 14.18
C SER A 106 -4.33 -38.82 12.81
N PRO A 107 -3.92 -37.90 11.90
CA PRO A 107 -2.82 -36.99 12.21
C PRO A 107 -2.84 -35.60 11.53
N THR A 108 -2.13 -34.66 12.17
CA THR A 108 -1.48 -33.45 11.61
C THR A 108 -1.71 -33.15 10.13
N LYS A 109 -2.39 -32.03 9.81
CA LYS A 109 -2.10 -31.27 8.58
C LYS A 109 -2.59 -29.84 8.66
N ALA A 110 -1.70 -28.93 8.29
CA ALA A 110 -1.94 -27.52 8.02
C ALA A 110 -3.27 -27.29 7.31
N THR A 111 -4.08 -26.36 7.82
CA THR A 111 -5.27 -25.89 7.11
C THR A 111 -5.07 -24.42 6.79
N GLU A 112 -4.51 -24.23 5.60
CA GLU A 112 -4.82 -23.11 4.75
C GLU A 112 -6.35 -23.01 4.62
N THR A 113 -6.91 -21.86 4.98
CA THR A 113 -8.26 -21.50 4.55
C THR A 113 -8.14 -20.25 3.69
N SER A 114 -7.99 -20.50 2.40
CA SER A 114 -8.48 -19.62 1.33
C SER A 114 -9.93 -20.09 1.09
N VAL A 115 -10.95 -19.28 0.77
CA VAL A 115 -11.01 -18.22 -0.24
C VAL A 115 -12.26 -17.38 0.05
N THR A 116 -12.09 -16.06 0.15
CA THR A 116 -13.02 -15.09 -0.46
C THR A 116 -12.17 -14.23 -1.38
N GLY A 117 -12.66 -14.03 -2.60
CA GLY A 117 -11.87 -13.53 -3.73
C GLY A 117 -11.16 -12.20 -3.45
N ALA A 118 -9.83 -12.21 -3.54
CA ALA A 118 -9.00 -11.04 -3.76
C ALA A 118 -7.58 -11.55 -4.08
N GLN A 119 -6.91 -10.84 -4.98
CA GLN A 119 -5.51 -10.97 -5.42
C GLN A 119 -4.58 -11.80 -4.51
N PRO A 120 -3.69 -12.65 -5.07
CA PRO A 120 -2.79 -13.48 -4.28
C PRO A 120 -1.98 -12.59 -3.33
N ARG A 121 -2.11 -12.83 -2.02
CA ARG A 121 -1.38 -12.06 -1.01
C ARG A 121 0.13 -12.26 -1.24
N LEU A 122 0.81 -11.21 -1.67
CA LEU A 122 2.26 -11.17 -1.85
C LEU A 122 2.95 -10.87 -0.52
N CYS A 123 4.08 -11.52 -0.29
CA CYS A 123 4.93 -11.26 0.86
C CYS A 123 5.66 -9.91 0.71
N TYR A 124 5.47 -8.95 1.63
CA TYR A 124 6.17 -7.65 1.58
C TYR A 124 7.70 -7.70 1.85
N TYR A 125 8.29 -8.90 2.00
CA TYR A 125 9.74 -9.07 2.19
C TYR A 125 10.40 -9.67 0.94
N CYS A 126 9.86 -10.79 0.43
CA CYS A 126 10.43 -11.47 -0.74
C CYS A 126 9.58 -11.33 -2.02
N HIS A 127 8.43 -10.66 -1.94
CA HIS A 127 7.47 -10.45 -3.03
C HIS A 127 6.93 -11.74 -3.68
N GLU A 128 7.05 -12.89 -3.03
CA GLU A 128 6.46 -14.15 -3.48
C GLU A 128 5.02 -14.31 -2.97
N PRO A 129 4.12 -14.92 -3.77
CA PRO A 129 2.73 -15.17 -3.38
C PRO A 129 2.60 -16.32 -2.36
N GLY A 130 1.44 -16.39 -1.70
CA GLY A 130 1.05 -17.52 -0.85
C GLY A 130 1.41 -17.37 0.63
N HIS A 131 2.16 -16.33 1.01
CA HIS A 131 2.48 -16.05 2.41
C HIS A 131 2.66 -14.55 2.69
N LEU A 132 2.51 -14.14 3.95
CA LEU A 132 2.83 -12.78 4.42
C LEU A 132 4.21 -12.75 5.09
N VAL A 133 4.76 -11.55 5.33
CA VAL A 133 6.10 -11.36 5.96
C VAL A 133 6.30 -12.19 7.24
N LYS A 134 5.23 -12.37 8.04
CA LYS A 134 5.27 -13.16 9.28
C LYS A 134 5.56 -14.65 9.06
N ALA A 135 5.15 -15.17 7.91
CA ALA A 135 5.35 -16.56 7.50
C ALA A 135 6.46 -16.70 6.43
N CYS A 136 7.25 -15.64 6.19
CA CYS A 136 8.27 -15.67 5.14
C CYS A 136 9.42 -16.62 5.51
N PRO A 137 9.68 -17.66 4.70
CA PRO A 137 10.77 -18.60 4.97
C PRO A 137 12.14 -17.93 4.88
N LYS A 138 12.32 -16.99 3.93
CA LYS A 138 13.55 -16.21 3.75
C LYS A 138 13.87 -15.31 4.95
N LYS A 139 12.86 -14.86 5.70
CA LYS A 139 13.06 -14.05 6.91
C LYS A 139 13.43 -14.91 8.13
N LYS A 140 12.89 -16.12 8.22
CA LYS A 140 13.21 -17.05 9.32
C LYS A 140 14.65 -17.56 9.26
N GLN A 141 15.17 -17.80 8.06
CA GLN A 141 16.56 -18.27 7.86
C GLN A 141 17.63 -17.25 8.30
N ALA A 142 17.32 -15.95 8.26
CA ALA A 142 18.24 -14.91 8.74
C ALA A 142 18.40 -14.87 10.28
N ASN A 143 17.52 -15.54 11.03
CA ASN A 143 17.53 -15.54 12.50
C ASN A 143 17.98 -16.88 13.12
N THR A 144 18.35 -17.87 12.30
CA THR A 144 18.76 -19.22 12.75
C THR A 144 20.15 -19.57 12.24
N GLY A 145 21.04 -18.58 12.17
CA GLY A 145 22.45 -18.73 11.85
C GLY A 145 23.29 -18.10 12.96
N SER A 146 23.36 -18.77 14.10
CA SER A 146 24.37 -18.57 15.14
C SER A 146 24.77 -19.92 15.69
#